data_AF-A0A356HTJ9-F1
#
_entry.id   AF-A0A356HTJ9-F1
#
_cell.length_a   1.000
_cell.length_b   1.000
_cell.length_c   1.000
_cell.angle_alpha   90.00
_cell.angle_beta   90.00
_cell.angle_gamma   90.00
#
_symmetry.space_group_name_H-M   'P 1'
#
loop_
_entity.id
_entity.type
_entity.pdbx_description
1 polymer ?
#
loop_
_entity_poly.entity_id
_entity_poly.type
_entity_poly.pdbx_seq_one_letter_code
_entity_poly.pdbx_strand_id
1 'polypeptide(L)'
;MGRKPAAQAPREWDRAATMALICERIAGGESLREICQGDDMPDRRQVNRWIAADDNLRKLYLDACKARTYFYMEEIIEIADTPHILRREIRHEDGSVSVIETDNVGRSKLQSDDRKWVMARMNRVDFGEKVGIEHSGTIELASALEAARKRVNGNG
;
A
#
# COMPACT_ATOMS: atom_id res chain seq x y z
N MET A 1 -7.57 -15.27 17.38
CA MET A 1 -6.13 -14.89 17.40
C MET A 1 -5.39 -15.89 18.28
N GLY A 2 -4.83 -16.96 17.70
CA GLY A 2 -3.93 -17.86 18.41
C GLY A 2 -2.55 -17.21 18.54
N ARG A 3 -2.00 -17.14 19.75
CA ARG A 3 -0.62 -16.70 19.97
C ARG A 3 0.28 -17.84 19.51
N LYS A 4 1.16 -17.57 18.52
CA LYS A 4 2.16 -18.55 18.05
C LYS A 4 2.90 -19.12 19.28
N PRO A 5 3.07 -20.45 19.38
CA PRO A 5 3.70 -21.08 20.54
C PRO A 5 5.11 -20.51 20.78
N ALA A 6 5.57 -20.57 22.03
CA ALA A 6 6.87 -20.05 22.43
C ALA A 6 7.97 -20.57 21.49
N ALA A 7 8.92 -19.68 21.15
CA ALA A 7 9.99 -19.92 20.20
C ALA A 7 10.67 -21.27 20.47
N GLN A 8 10.40 -22.25 19.60
CA GLN A 8 11.24 -23.44 19.47
C GLN A 8 12.65 -22.97 19.08
N ALA A 9 13.66 -23.81 19.38
CA ALA A 9 15.07 -23.54 19.06
C ALA A 9 15.21 -22.89 17.67
N PRO A 10 16.11 -21.92 17.48
CA PRO A 10 16.15 -21.11 16.27
C PRO A 10 16.23 -22.01 15.04
N ARG A 11 15.09 -22.14 14.35
CA ARG A 11 15.02 -22.88 13.10
C ARG A 11 15.97 -22.18 12.15
N GLU A 12 16.89 -22.95 11.57
CA GLU A 12 17.79 -22.41 10.57
C GLU A 12 16.97 -22.12 9.32
N TRP A 13 16.98 -20.86 8.89
CA TRP A 13 16.27 -20.41 7.70
C TRP A 13 17.28 -20.18 6.60
N ASP A 14 17.05 -20.77 5.43
CA ASP A 14 17.62 -20.25 4.20
C ASP A 14 17.01 -18.86 3.96
N ARG A 15 17.77 -17.81 4.30
CA ARG A 15 17.28 -16.43 4.24
C ARG A 15 16.88 -16.04 2.82
N ALA A 16 17.64 -16.48 1.81
CA ALA A 16 17.37 -16.11 0.43
C ALA A 16 16.08 -16.77 -0.05
N ALA A 17 15.95 -18.08 0.12
CA ALA A 17 14.75 -18.82 -0.27
C ALA A 17 13.50 -18.36 0.52
N THR A 18 13.66 -18.15 1.84
CA THR A 18 12.56 -17.70 2.70
C THR A 18 12.11 -16.29 2.32
N MET A 19 13.04 -15.37 2.05
CA MET A 19 12.70 -14.02 1.61
C MET A 19 12.04 -14.01 0.24
N ALA A 20 12.47 -14.86 -0.70
CA ALA A 20 11.81 -15.01 -2.00
C ALA A 20 10.34 -15.41 -1.84
N LEU A 21 10.05 -16.42 -1.01
CA LEU A 21 8.68 -16.86 -0.72
C LEU A 21 7.84 -15.77 -0.04
N ILE A 22 8.42 -15.04 0.93
CA ILE A 22 7.74 -13.90 1.58
C ILE A 22 7.40 -12.83 0.54
N CYS A 23 8.35 -12.50 -0.35
CA CYS A 23 8.18 -11.47 -1.36
C CYS A 23 7.14 -11.86 -2.42
N GLU A 24 7.07 -13.13 -2.81
CA GLU A 24 6.02 -13.66 -3.68
C GLU A 24 4.63 -13.46 -3.06
N ARG A 25 4.45 -13.85 -1.80
CA ARG A 25 3.18 -13.67 -1.07
C ARG A 25 2.80 -12.20 -0.89
N ILE A 26 3.78 -11.33 -0.61
CA ILE A 26 3.55 -9.88 -0.54
C ILE A 26 3.08 -9.37 -1.90
N ALA A 27 3.75 -9.73 -3.00
CA ALA A 27 3.32 -9.31 -4.34
C ALA A 27 1.88 -9.78 -4.64
N GLY A 28 1.48 -10.94 -4.11
CA GLY A 28 0.11 -11.49 -4.17
C GLY A 28 -0.90 -10.88 -3.18
N GLY A 29 -0.61 -9.74 -2.55
CA GLY A 29 -1.60 -9.00 -1.73
C GLY A 29 -1.44 -9.15 -0.23
N GLU A 30 -0.74 -10.18 0.24
CA GLU A 30 -0.64 -10.46 1.67
C GLU A 30 0.20 -9.41 2.41
N SER A 31 -0.12 -9.23 3.70
CA SER A 31 0.70 -8.40 4.58
C SER A 31 1.84 -9.22 5.18
N LEU A 32 3.01 -8.61 5.43
CA LEU A 32 4.08 -9.27 6.17
C LEU A 32 3.60 -9.76 7.56
N ARG A 33 2.63 -9.06 8.16
CA ARG A 33 2.02 -9.47 9.43
C ARG A 33 1.32 -10.82 9.31
N GLU A 34 0.52 -11.00 8.26
CA GLU A 34 -0.24 -12.21 7.97
C GLU A 34 0.69 -13.37 7.63
N ILE A 35 1.66 -13.14 6.73
CA ILE A 35 2.66 -14.14 6.34
C ILE A 35 3.39 -14.68 7.57
N CYS A 36 3.91 -13.80 8.43
CA CYS A 36 4.66 -14.20 9.63
C CYS A 36 3.80 -14.84 10.75
N GLN A 37 2.48 -14.96 10.58
CA GLN A 37 1.64 -15.72 11.52
C GLN A 37 1.73 -17.23 11.29
N GLY A 38 2.15 -17.69 10.10
CA GLY A 38 2.32 -19.11 9.81
C GLY A 38 3.38 -19.79 10.68
N ASP A 39 3.15 -21.04 11.07
CA ASP A 39 4.11 -21.83 11.87
C ASP A 39 5.38 -22.17 11.09
N ASP A 40 5.28 -22.23 9.77
CA ASP A 40 6.35 -22.46 8.80
C ASP A 40 7.04 -21.16 8.35
N MET A 41 6.75 -20.02 9.00
CA MET A 41 7.32 -18.73 8.66
C MET A 41 8.18 -18.14 9.80
N PRO A 42 9.25 -17.40 9.49
CA PRO A 42 10.00 -16.65 10.49
C PRO A 42 9.13 -15.58 11.12
N ASP A 43 9.44 -15.22 12.36
CA ASP A 43 8.76 -14.12 13.02
C ASP A 43 9.08 -12.77 12.34
N ARG A 44 8.15 -11.81 12.45
CA ARG A 44 8.30 -10.51 11.79
C ARG A 44 9.54 -9.73 12.24
N ARG A 45 10.00 -9.88 13.49
CA ARG A 45 11.23 -9.21 13.95
C ARG A 45 12.45 -9.81 13.26
N GLN A 46 12.47 -11.12 13.07
CA GLN A 46 13.54 -11.81 12.35
C GLN A 46 13.60 -11.37 10.88
N VAL A 47 12.47 -11.33 10.17
CA VAL A 47 12.42 -10.82 8.79
C VAL A 47 12.90 -9.38 8.69
N ASN A 48 12.42 -8.50 9.59
CA ASN A 48 12.86 -7.11 9.62
C ASN A 48 14.37 -6.98 9.88
N ARG A 49 14.98 -7.86 10.70
CA ARG A 49 16.44 -7.86 10.88
C ARG A 49 17.17 -8.24 9.60
N TRP A 50 16.67 -9.22 8.83
CA TRP A 50 17.28 -9.60 7.56
C TRP A 50 17.19 -8.45 6.53
N ILE A 51 16.02 -7.84 6.40
CA ILE A 51 15.81 -6.65 5.55
C ILE A 51 16.73 -5.50 5.96
N ALA A 52 16.95 -5.31 7.27
CA ALA A 52 17.82 -4.24 7.76
C ALA A 52 19.31 -4.51 7.52
N ALA A 53 19.73 -5.77 7.49
CA ALA A 53 21.14 -6.17 7.42
C ALA A 53 21.66 -6.44 6.00
N ASP A 54 20.78 -6.63 5.03
CA ASP A 54 21.14 -7.01 3.66
C ASP A 54 20.36 -6.17 2.63
N ASP A 55 21.07 -5.37 1.84
CA ASP A 55 20.47 -4.46 0.87
C ASP A 55 19.85 -5.17 -0.34
N ASN A 56 20.32 -6.37 -0.70
CA ASN A 56 19.67 -7.17 -1.75
C ASN A 56 18.31 -7.67 -1.29
N LEU A 57 18.23 -8.17 -0.05
CA LEU A 57 16.96 -8.61 0.55
C LEU A 57 16.02 -7.42 0.79
N ARG A 58 16.57 -6.26 1.17
CA ARG A 58 15.80 -5.02 1.27
C ARG A 58 15.20 -4.62 -0.07
N LYS A 59 16.00 -4.62 -1.14
CA LYS A 59 15.54 -4.29 -2.49
C LYS A 59 14.44 -5.24 -2.93
N LEU A 60 14.64 -6.55 -2.77
CA LEU A 60 13.65 -7.57 -3.11
C LEU A 60 12.32 -7.34 -2.38
N TYR A 61 12.37 -7.06 -1.08
CA TYR A 61 11.19 -6.75 -0.28
C TYR A 61 10.47 -5.48 -0.74
N LEU A 62 11.20 -4.40 -1.04
CA LEU A 62 10.61 -3.15 -1.52
C LEU A 62 9.99 -3.32 -2.91
N ASP A 63 10.64 -4.07 -3.80
CA ASP A 63 10.11 -4.40 -5.12
C ASP A 63 8.81 -5.21 -5.01
N ALA A 64 8.74 -6.18 -4.09
CA ALA A 64 7.50 -6.91 -3.82
C ALA A 64 6.39 -6.02 -3.24
N CYS A 65 6.73 -5.10 -2.34
CA CYS A 65 5.76 -4.13 -1.81
C CYS A 65 5.22 -3.20 -2.90
N LYS A 66 6.06 -2.85 -3.89
CA LYS A 66 5.65 -2.12 -5.10
C LYS A 66 4.77 -3.00 -5.99
N ALA A 67 5.15 -4.25 -6.25
CA ALA A 67 4.36 -5.18 -7.06
C ALA A 67 2.95 -5.41 -6.49
N ARG A 68 2.82 -5.47 -5.16
CA ARG A 68 1.54 -5.57 -4.45
C ARG A 68 0.55 -4.47 -4.82
N THR A 69 1.02 -3.30 -5.26
CA THR A 69 0.09 -2.22 -5.67
C THR A 69 -0.71 -2.59 -6.91
N TYR A 70 -0.18 -3.42 -7.81
CA TYR A 70 -0.94 -3.93 -8.95
C TYR A 70 -1.95 -4.99 -8.53
N PHE A 71 -1.63 -5.84 -7.56
CA PHE A 71 -2.62 -6.74 -6.97
C PHE A 71 -3.80 -5.96 -6.36
N TYR A 72 -3.50 -4.92 -5.57
CA TYR A 72 -4.55 -4.07 -4.99
C TYR A 72 -5.37 -3.31 -6.04
N MET A 73 -4.78 -2.97 -7.19
CA MET A 73 -5.51 -2.36 -8.30
C MET A 73 -6.61 -3.29 -8.82
N GLU A 74 -6.27 -4.55 -9.10
CA GLU A 74 -7.24 -5.56 -9.55
C GLU A 74 -8.27 -5.86 -8.46
N GLU A 75 -7.82 -6.01 -7.21
CA GLU A 75 -8.69 -6.36 -6.08
C GLU A 75 -9.71 -5.25 -5.75
N ILE A 76 -9.41 -3.98 -6.03
CA ILE A 76 -10.37 -2.87 -5.86
C ILE A 76 -11.60 -3.07 -6.77
N ILE A 77 -11.42 -3.62 -7.97
CA ILE A 77 -12.53 -3.92 -8.89
C ILE A 77 -13.41 -4.99 -8.27
N GLU A 78 -12.81 -6.08 -7.77
CA GLU A 78 -13.53 -7.16 -7.11
C GLU A 78 -14.29 -6.69 -5.86
N ILE A 79 -13.70 -5.81 -5.03
CA ILE A 79 -14.38 -5.21 -3.87
C ILE A 79 -15.62 -4.41 -4.28
N ALA A 80 -15.50 -3.65 -5.37
CA ALA A 80 -16.58 -2.79 -5.84
C ALA A 80 -17.73 -3.61 -6.42
N ASP A 81 -17.42 -4.72 -7.10
CA ASP A 81 -18.39 -5.57 -7.79
C ASP A 81 -18.98 -6.68 -6.89
N THR A 82 -18.35 -6.99 -5.75
CA THR A 82 -18.78 -8.08 -4.85
C THR A 82 -19.44 -7.54 -3.58
N PRO A 83 -20.76 -7.74 -3.41
CA PRO A 83 -21.47 -7.34 -2.20
C PRO A 83 -20.93 -8.07 -0.96
N HIS A 84 -20.77 -7.33 0.13
CA HIS A 84 -20.38 -7.89 1.43
C HIS A 84 -21.55 -7.77 2.40
N ILE A 85 -22.28 -8.87 2.59
CA ILE A 85 -23.53 -8.83 3.36
C ILE A 85 -23.25 -8.61 4.86
N LEU A 86 -23.80 -7.52 5.39
CA LEU A 86 -23.94 -7.28 6.82
C LEU A 86 -25.30 -7.80 7.27
N ARG A 87 -25.28 -8.82 8.13
CA ARG A 87 -26.46 -9.36 8.79
C ARG A 87 -26.61 -8.76 10.18
N ARG A 88 -27.77 -8.18 10.48
CA ARG A 88 -28.12 -7.66 11.80
C ARG A 88 -29.39 -8.32 12.30
N GLU A 89 -29.33 -8.86 13.51
CA GLU A 89 -30.51 -9.30 14.26
C GLU A 89 -31.07 -8.12 15.05
N ILE A 90 -32.38 -7.92 14.93
CA ILE A 90 -33.13 -6.93 15.68
C ILE A 90 -34.11 -7.69 16.56
N ARG A 91 -33.95 -7.54 17.88
CA ARG A 91 -34.86 -8.13 18.85
C ARG A 91 -35.91 -7.09 19.22
N HIS A 92 -37.17 -7.46 19.08
CA HIS A 92 -38.32 -6.60 19.37
C HIS A 92 -38.79 -6.78 20.81
N GLU A 93 -39.60 -5.83 21.29
CA GLU A 93 -40.14 -5.85 22.66
C GLU A 93 -41.08 -7.05 22.92
N ASP A 94 -41.74 -7.56 21.88
CA ASP A 94 -42.59 -8.76 21.94
C ASP A 94 -41.80 -10.09 21.96
N GLY A 95 -40.47 -10.01 21.96
CA GLY A 95 -39.57 -11.17 21.94
C GLY A 95 -39.32 -11.76 20.56
N SER A 96 -39.95 -11.25 19.50
CA SER A 96 -39.65 -11.66 18.13
C SER A 96 -38.27 -11.14 17.68
N VAL A 97 -37.67 -11.82 16.70
CA VAL A 97 -36.39 -11.43 16.10
C VAL A 97 -36.59 -11.26 14.60
N SER A 98 -36.24 -10.09 14.07
CA SER A 98 -36.10 -9.87 12.64
C SER A 98 -34.63 -9.83 12.23
N VAL A 99 -34.36 -10.28 11.00
CA VAL A 99 -33.03 -10.25 10.40
C VAL A 99 -33.05 -9.26 9.25
N ILE A 100 -32.12 -8.31 9.26
CA ILE A 100 -31.87 -7.41 8.13
C ILE A 100 -30.53 -7.79 7.52
N GLU A 101 -30.54 -8.02 6.22
CA GLU A 101 -29.34 -8.19 5.41
C GLU A 101 -29.23 -7.00 4.46
N THR A 102 -28.06 -6.38 4.45
CA THR A 102 -27.75 -5.25 3.57
C THR A 102 -26.31 -5.34 3.10
N ASP A 103 -26.01 -4.76 1.95
CA ASP A 103 -24.63 -4.65 1.51
C ASP A 103 -23.84 -3.68 2.41
N ASN A 104 -22.65 -4.09 2.79
CA ASN A 104 -21.74 -3.32 3.63
C ASN A 104 -20.85 -2.40 2.79
N VAL A 105 -21.49 -1.49 2.05
CA VAL A 105 -20.82 -0.51 1.19
C VAL A 105 -19.78 0.31 1.96
N GLY A 106 -20.02 0.59 3.24
CA GLY A 106 -19.07 1.30 4.11
C GLY A 106 -17.74 0.55 4.27
N ARG A 107 -17.77 -0.76 4.45
CA ARG A 107 -16.56 -1.61 4.50
C ARG A 107 -15.85 -1.61 3.15
N SER A 108 -16.58 -1.87 2.06
CA SER A 108 -16.02 -1.95 0.71
C SER A 108 -15.36 -0.63 0.30
N LYS A 109 -15.98 0.52 0.65
CA LYS A 109 -15.41 1.85 0.46
C LYS A 109 -14.13 2.05 1.26
N LEU A 110 -14.13 1.76 2.56
CA LEU A 110 -12.95 1.91 3.41
C LEU A 110 -11.77 1.07 2.88
N GLN A 111 -12.03 -0.19 2.52
CA GLN A 111 -11.01 -1.10 1.98
C GLN A 111 -10.43 -0.58 0.66
N SER A 112 -11.28 -0.09 -0.24
CA SER A 112 -10.86 0.53 -1.50
C SER A 112 -10.02 1.78 -1.28
N ASP A 113 -10.43 2.66 -0.37
CA ASP A 113 -9.76 3.93 -0.11
C ASP A 113 -8.38 3.71 0.56
N ASP A 114 -8.28 2.80 1.52
CA ASP A 114 -7.00 2.41 2.13
C ASP A 114 -6.02 1.83 1.10
N ARG A 115 -6.51 0.98 0.19
CA ARG A 115 -5.70 0.41 -0.90
C ARG A 115 -5.19 1.48 -1.85
N LYS A 116 -6.05 2.40 -2.31
CA LYS A 116 -5.65 3.56 -3.13
C LYS A 116 -4.57 4.39 -2.43
N TRP A 117 -4.73 4.64 -1.13
CA TRP A 117 -3.77 5.40 -0.33
C TRP A 117 -2.39 4.73 -0.28
N VAL A 118 -2.34 3.39 -0.15
CA VAL A 118 -1.10 2.60 -0.18
C VAL A 118 -0.48 2.62 -1.57
N MET A 119 -1.28 2.39 -2.62
CA MET A 119 -0.82 2.38 -4.02
C MET A 119 -0.15 3.70 -4.39
N ALA A 120 -0.79 4.83 -4.10
CA ALA A 120 -0.25 6.16 -4.40
C ALA A 120 1.07 6.47 -3.67
N ARG A 121 1.35 5.82 -2.53
CA ARG A 121 2.59 6.02 -1.76
C ARG A 121 3.71 5.06 -2.16
N MET A 122 3.37 3.80 -2.39
CA MET A 122 4.34 2.74 -2.69
C MET A 122 4.73 2.70 -4.17
N ASN A 123 3.85 3.16 -5.05
CA ASN A 123 4.11 3.23 -6.48
C ASN A 123 3.58 4.55 -7.08
N ARG A 124 4.23 5.65 -6.69
CA ARG A 124 3.91 7.03 -7.10
C ARG A 124 3.93 7.25 -8.61
N VAL A 125 4.75 6.50 -9.34
CA VAL A 125 4.90 6.69 -10.80
C VAL A 125 3.61 6.31 -11.52
N ASP A 126 3.02 5.19 -11.12
CA ASP A 126 1.83 4.65 -11.79
C ASP A 126 0.53 5.14 -11.13
N PHE A 127 0.52 5.27 -9.79
CA PHE A 127 -0.68 5.53 -9.01
C PHE A 127 -0.67 6.86 -8.24
N GLY A 128 0.38 7.68 -8.42
CA GLY A 128 0.44 9.01 -7.82
C GLY A 128 -0.52 9.99 -8.51
N GLU A 129 -1.10 10.89 -7.73
CA GLU A 129 -1.89 11.99 -8.27
C GLU A 129 -1.00 12.95 -9.09
N LYS A 130 -1.37 13.16 -10.35
CA LYS A 130 -0.66 14.09 -11.24
C LYS A 130 -1.44 15.41 -11.28
N VAL A 131 -0.89 16.43 -10.65
CA VAL A 131 -1.43 17.79 -10.73
C VAL A 131 -0.76 18.50 -11.90
N GLY A 132 -1.54 18.83 -12.93
CA GLY A 132 -1.10 19.72 -14.01
C GLY A 132 -1.15 21.16 -13.51
N ILE A 133 0.01 21.82 -13.43
CA ILE A 133 0.08 23.26 -13.13
C ILE A 133 0.16 23.99 -14.46
N GLU A 134 -0.94 24.61 -14.88
CA GLU A 134 -0.91 25.56 -15.99
C GLU A 134 -0.37 26.91 -15.47
N HIS A 135 0.77 27.34 -16.03
CA HIS A 135 1.31 28.66 -15.74
C HIS A 135 0.87 29.63 -16.85
N SER A 136 -0.19 30.40 -16.59
CA SER A 136 -0.72 31.42 -17.52
C SER A 136 -0.06 32.80 -17.34
N GLY A 137 1.18 32.85 -16.86
CA GLY A 137 1.93 34.10 -16.76
C GLY A 137 2.36 34.56 -18.15
N THR A 138 1.97 35.78 -18.55
CA THR A 138 2.62 36.46 -19.68
C THR A 138 4.07 36.69 -19.29
N ILE A 139 4.98 35.86 -19.81
CA ILE A 139 6.40 36.21 -19.77
C ILE A 139 6.54 37.39 -20.72
N GLU A 140 6.57 38.61 -20.18
CA GLU A 140 6.94 39.80 -20.95
C GLU A 140 8.43 39.69 -21.29
N LEU A 141 8.75 38.85 -22.27
CA LEU A 141 10.09 38.55 -22.74
C LEU A 141 10.84 39.84 -23.07
N ALA A 142 10.11 40.84 -23.56
CA ALA A 142 10.61 42.19 -23.83
C ALA A 142 11.18 42.88 -22.58
N SER A 143 10.46 42.88 -21.45
CA SER A 143 10.92 43.51 -20.20
C SER A 143 12.14 42.80 -19.60
N ALA A 144 12.16 41.46 -19.69
CA ALA A 144 13.28 40.65 -19.23
C ALA A 144 14.55 40.88 -20.07
N LEU A 145 14.41 40.98 -21.40
CA LEU A 145 15.49 41.31 -22.33
C LEU A 145 16.01 42.74 -22.12
N GLU A 146 15.12 43.70 -21.89
CA GLU A 146 15.51 45.08 -21.65
C GLU A 146 16.27 45.25 -20.33
N ALA A 147 15.83 44.57 -19.27
CA ALA A 147 16.56 44.52 -18.00
C ALA A 147 17.94 43.85 -18.13
N ALA A 148 18.06 42.79 -18.94
CA ALA A 148 19.35 42.16 -19.23
C ALA A 148 20.31 43.10 -19.97
N ARG A 149 19.81 43.83 -20.98
CA ARG A 149 20.59 44.81 -21.74
C ARG A 149 21.10 45.96 -20.88
N LYS A 150 20.28 46.46 -19.94
CA LYS A 150 20.69 47.52 -18.99
C LYS A 150 21.83 47.07 -18.06
N ARG A 151 21.87 45.80 -17.66
CA ARG A 151 22.96 45.25 -16.82
C ARG A 151 24.29 45.15 -17.57
N VAL A 152 24.25 44.78 -18.85
CA VAL A 152 25.45 44.70 -19.71
C VAL A 152 26.01 46.10 -19.97
N ASN A 153 25.14 47.10 -20.16
CA ASN A 153 25.55 48.47 -20.48
C ASN A 153 25.86 49.35 -19.26
N GLY A 154 25.42 48.95 -18.05
CA GLY A 154 25.62 49.71 -16.81
C GLY A 154 26.87 49.31 -16.00
N ASN A 155 27.71 48.42 -16.55
CA ASN A 155 28.90 47.89 -15.89
C ASN A 155 30.20 48.23 -16.65
N GLY A 156 30.20 49.35 -17.38
CA GLY A 156 31.34 49.94 -18.09
C GLY A 156 31.56 51.38 -17.68
#